data_AF-A0A0P4US41-F1
#
_entry.id   AF-A0A0P4US41-F1
#
_cell.length_a   1.000
_cell.length_b   1.000
_cell.length_c   1.000
_cell.angle_alpha   90.00
_cell.angle_beta   90.00
_cell.angle_gamma   90.00
#
_symmetry.space_group_name_H-M   'P 1'
#
loop_
_entity.id
_entity.type
_entity.pdbx_description
1 polymer ?
#
loop_
_entity_poly.entity_id
_entity_poly.type
_entity_poly.pdbx_seq_one_letter_code
_entity_poly.pdbx_strand_id
1 'polypeptide(L)'
;MQQIPAWGFMLASIASGTVGLIPYLALREPNDQFSGEKDPWLALLDSKATGIVLTISTVVFLLFAIVFGDWSLFVQSFQTDKFIHGMSLALVLFALLFPYPTLLSDDMARRGLIKESQFFWIVALIPLFGPLAYLCLRPNIPTLK
;
A
#
# COMPACT_ATOMS: atom_id res chain seq x y z
N MET A 1 -5.23 -0.34 -20.02
CA MET A 1 -6.22 0.12 -19.01
C MET A 1 -6.83 -1.11 -18.35
N GLN A 2 -7.10 -1.07 -17.04
CA GLN A 2 -7.68 -2.22 -16.34
C GLN A 2 -9.15 -2.39 -16.76
N GLN A 3 -9.55 -3.63 -17.07
CA GLN A 3 -10.95 -3.95 -17.42
C GLN A 3 -11.88 -3.85 -16.20
N ILE A 4 -11.35 -4.21 -15.03
CA ILE A 4 -12.10 -4.24 -13.78
C ILE A 4 -11.74 -3.00 -12.97
N PRO A 5 -12.73 -2.19 -12.53
CA PRO A 5 -12.45 -1.04 -11.69
C PRO A 5 -12.12 -1.46 -10.24
N ALA A 6 -11.14 -0.81 -9.62
CA ALA A 6 -10.66 -1.16 -8.28
C ALA A 6 -11.60 -0.76 -7.14
N TRP A 7 -12.52 0.20 -7.35
CA TRP A 7 -13.25 0.87 -6.26
C TRP A 7 -14.07 -0.09 -5.40
N GLY A 8 -14.70 -1.12 -5.99
CA GLY A 8 -15.49 -2.11 -5.25
C GLY A 8 -14.64 -2.92 -4.28
N PHE A 9 -13.44 -3.31 -4.71
CA PHE A 9 -12.46 -4.02 -3.89
C PHE A 9 -11.84 -3.11 -2.82
N MET A 10 -11.63 -1.83 -3.15
CA MET A 10 -11.21 -0.84 -2.17
C MET A 10 -12.25 -0.67 -1.05
N LEU A 11 -13.54 -0.57 -1.39
CA LEU A 11 -14.60 -0.50 -0.37
C LEU A 11 -14.69 -1.78 0.45
N ALA A 12 -14.60 -2.95 -0.18
CA ALA A 12 -14.55 -4.24 0.54
C ALA A 12 -13.37 -4.30 1.51
N SER A 13 -12.24 -3.68 1.15
CA SER A 13 -11.03 -3.66 1.98
C SER A 13 -11.15 -2.83 3.25
N ILE A 14 -12.08 -1.86 3.30
CA ILE A 14 -12.34 -1.08 4.53
C ILE A 14 -12.87 -1.99 5.64
N ALA A 15 -13.75 -2.95 5.29
CA ALA A 15 -14.36 -3.86 6.25
C ALA A 15 -13.53 -5.13 6.49
N SER A 16 -12.91 -5.67 5.43
CA SER A 16 -12.22 -6.98 5.45
C SER A 16 -10.68 -6.88 5.46
N GLY A 17 -10.15 -5.66 5.53
CA GLY A 17 -8.72 -5.41 5.35
C GLY A 17 -8.25 -5.80 3.95
N THR A 18 -7.01 -6.25 3.85
CA THR A 18 -6.38 -6.61 2.57
C THR A 18 -7.10 -7.73 1.82
N VAL A 19 -7.85 -8.58 2.51
CA VAL A 19 -8.59 -9.69 1.90
C VAL A 19 -9.52 -9.17 0.79
N GLY A 20 -10.17 -8.02 0.99
CA GLY A 20 -11.02 -7.40 -0.02
C GLY A 20 -10.29 -6.95 -1.29
N LEU A 21 -8.97 -6.69 -1.22
CA LEU A 21 -8.14 -6.30 -2.36
C LEU A 21 -7.59 -7.49 -3.15
N ILE A 22 -7.47 -8.67 -2.54
CA ILE A 22 -6.81 -9.83 -3.16
C ILE A 22 -7.40 -10.19 -4.53
N PRO A 23 -8.73 -10.27 -4.72
CA PRO A 23 -9.27 -10.67 -6.02
C PRO A 23 -8.92 -9.67 -7.13
N TYR A 24 -8.89 -8.37 -6.79
CA TYR A 24 -8.45 -7.33 -7.72
C TYR A 24 -6.98 -7.49 -8.09
N LEU A 25 -6.11 -7.67 -7.08
CA LEU A 25 -4.68 -7.82 -7.30
C LEU A 25 -4.36 -9.08 -8.12
N ALA A 26 -5.11 -10.16 -7.94
CA ALA A 26 -4.95 -11.41 -8.69
C ALA A 26 -5.37 -11.28 -10.17
N LEU A 27 -6.39 -10.48 -10.46
CA LEU A 27 -6.90 -10.24 -11.81
C LEU A 27 -6.25 -9.05 -12.52
N ARG A 28 -5.41 -8.28 -11.80
CA ARG A 28 -4.77 -7.07 -12.31
C ARG A 28 -3.76 -7.40 -13.40
N GLU A 29 -3.91 -6.78 -14.56
CA GLU A 29 -2.94 -6.87 -15.64
C GLU A 29 -1.78 -5.87 -15.44
N PRO A 30 -0.56 -6.14 -15.91
CA PRO A 30 0.52 -5.15 -15.92
C PRO A 30 0.13 -3.90 -16.72
N ASN A 31 0.43 -2.72 -16.20
CA ASN A 31 0.20 -1.47 -16.90
C ASN A 31 1.25 -0.42 -16.51
N ASP A 32 2.31 -0.32 -17.31
CA ASP A 32 3.46 0.56 -17.08
C ASP A 32 3.31 1.96 -17.68
N GLN A 33 2.26 2.19 -18.48
CA GLN A 33 1.97 3.50 -19.06
C GLN A 33 0.91 4.27 -18.27
N PHE A 34 1.13 5.57 -18.16
CA PHE A 34 0.13 6.52 -17.70
C PHE A 34 -0.44 7.25 -18.91
N SER A 35 -1.67 6.92 -19.30
CA SER A 35 -2.29 7.40 -20.55
C SER A 35 -3.48 8.34 -20.32
N GLY A 36 -3.53 9.03 -19.18
CA GLY A 36 -4.66 9.90 -18.80
C GLY A 36 -4.23 11.26 -18.27
N GLU A 37 -5.22 12.14 -18.06
CA GLU A 37 -5.01 13.40 -17.33
C GLU A 37 -5.03 13.16 -15.83
N LYS A 38 -4.29 13.99 -15.10
CA LYS A 38 -4.21 13.94 -13.65
C LYS A 38 -5.41 14.66 -13.05
N ASP A 39 -6.46 13.91 -12.76
CA ASP A 39 -7.64 14.43 -12.06
C ASP A 39 -7.29 14.92 -10.63
N PRO A 40 -8.13 15.77 -9.98
CA PRO A 40 -7.82 16.31 -8.66
C PRO A 40 -7.63 15.26 -7.56
N TRP A 41 -8.35 14.14 -7.65
CA TRP A 41 -8.24 13.03 -6.69
C TRP A 41 -6.90 12.30 -6.86
N LEU A 42 -6.53 12.00 -8.10
CA LEU A 42 -5.22 11.48 -8.44
C LEU A 42 -4.12 12.48 -8.07
N ALA A 43 -4.38 13.78 -8.18
CA ALA A 43 -3.43 14.81 -7.77
C ALA A 43 -3.16 14.84 -6.27
N LEU A 44 -4.22 14.67 -5.46
CA LEU A 44 -4.08 14.51 -4.03
C LEU A 44 -3.26 13.25 -3.69
N LEU A 45 -3.62 12.10 -4.26
CA LEU A 45 -2.94 10.83 -4.01
C LEU A 45 -1.49 10.81 -4.51
N ASP A 46 -1.18 11.53 -5.59
CA ASP A 46 0.16 11.65 -6.14
C ASP A 46 1.05 12.60 -5.34
N SER A 47 0.47 13.48 -4.51
CA SER A 47 1.22 14.49 -3.78
C SER A 47 2.17 13.88 -2.74
N LYS A 48 3.35 14.49 -2.58
CA LYS A 48 4.31 14.15 -1.50
C LYS A 48 3.71 14.37 -0.10
N ALA A 49 2.81 15.34 0.03
CA ALA A 49 2.11 15.64 1.27
C ALA A 49 1.31 14.42 1.76
N THR A 50 0.63 13.71 0.86
CA THR A 50 -0.08 12.47 1.21
C THR A 50 0.86 11.42 1.79
N GLY A 51 2.03 11.21 1.18
CA GLY A 51 3.05 10.31 1.73
C GLY A 51 3.52 10.71 3.14
N ILE A 52 3.78 12.01 3.35
CA ILE A 52 4.21 12.55 4.64
C ILE A 52 3.12 12.39 5.71
N VAL A 53 1.88 12.76 5.41
CA VAL A 53 0.74 12.63 6.33
C VAL A 53 0.51 11.17 6.73
N LEU A 54 0.55 10.26 5.77
CA LEU A 54 0.45 8.82 6.05
C LEU A 54 1.60 8.35 6.94
N THR A 55 2.82 8.77 6.66
CA THR A 55 4.01 8.40 7.46
C THR A 55 3.89 8.90 8.89
N ILE A 56 3.56 10.17 9.11
CA ILE A 56 3.37 10.74 10.45
C ILE A 56 2.26 9.99 11.19
N SER A 57 1.12 9.77 10.53
CA SER A 57 -0.01 9.06 11.13
C SER A 57 0.37 7.65 11.56
N THR A 58 1.05 6.90 10.70
CA THR A 58 1.56 5.56 11.02
C THR A 58 2.52 5.58 12.21
N VAL A 59 3.48 6.51 12.22
CA VAL A 59 4.43 6.64 13.35
C VAL A 59 3.70 6.94 14.65
N VAL A 60 2.72 7.85 14.65
CA VAL A 60 1.90 8.15 15.83
C VAL A 60 1.15 6.91 16.33
N PHE A 61 0.49 6.16 15.44
CA PHE A 61 -0.22 4.94 15.83
C PHE A 61 0.71 3.84 16.35
N LEU A 62 1.89 3.66 15.75
CA LEU A 62 2.88 2.70 16.22
C LEU A 62 3.44 3.09 17.59
N LEU A 63 3.79 4.35 17.78
CA LEU A 63 4.25 4.85 19.08
C LEU A 63 3.16 4.68 20.14
N PHE A 64 1.91 4.97 19.79
CA PHE A 64 0.77 4.75 20.69
C PHE A 64 0.65 3.27 21.08
N ALA A 65 0.70 2.36 20.09
CA ALA A 65 0.63 0.92 20.34
C ALA A 65 1.81 0.41 21.19
N ILE A 66 3.02 0.96 21.01
CA ILE A 66 4.21 0.56 21.78
C ILE A 66 4.15 1.07 23.22
N VAL A 67 3.79 2.35 23.41
CA VAL A 67 3.83 3.01 24.71
C VAL A 67 2.63 2.64 25.58
N PHE A 68 1.45 2.51 24.99
CA PHE A 68 0.19 2.31 25.71
C PHE A 68 -0.47 0.95 25.46
N GLY A 69 0.08 0.13 24.57
CA GLY A 69 -0.48 -1.18 24.25
C GLY A 69 -0.13 -2.25 25.30
N ASP A 70 -1.11 -3.09 25.63
CA ASP A 70 -0.88 -4.32 26.39
C ASP A 70 -0.56 -5.46 25.41
N TRP A 71 0.73 -5.74 25.27
CA TRP A 71 1.23 -6.80 24.38
C TRP A 71 0.83 -8.20 24.85
N SER A 72 0.66 -8.41 26.16
CA SER A 72 0.22 -9.71 26.69
C SER A 72 -1.23 -9.97 26.31
N LEU A 73 -2.10 -8.96 26.51
CA LEU A 73 -3.48 -9.02 26.09
C LEU A 73 -3.59 -9.20 24.58
N PHE A 74 -2.78 -8.48 23.79
CA PHE A 74 -2.75 -8.64 22.35
C PHE A 74 -2.39 -10.07 21.92
N VAL A 75 -1.34 -10.68 22.49
CA VAL A 75 -0.95 -12.06 22.14
C VAL A 75 -2.05 -13.05 22.52
N GLN A 76 -2.68 -12.88 23.67
CA GLN A 76 -3.82 -13.70 24.07
C GLN A 76 -4.97 -13.56 23.06
N SER A 77 -5.38 -12.33 22.77
CA SER A 77 -6.44 -12.03 21.80
C SER A 77 -6.11 -12.53 20.40
N PHE A 78 -4.86 -12.44 19.96
CA PHE A 78 -4.42 -12.97 18.67
C PHE A 78 -4.60 -14.50 18.58
N GLN A 79 -4.56 -15.23 19.69
CA GLN A 79 -4.76 -16.68 19.71
C GLN A 79 -6.23 -17.07 19.88
N THR A 80 -7.01 -16.28 20.64
CA THR A 80 -8.38 -16.65 21.03
C THR A 80 -9.45 -15.99 20.18
N ASP A 81 -9.21 -14.77 19.72
CA ASP A 81 -10.17 -13.99 18.94
C ASP A 81 -9.90 -14.12 17.44
N LYS A 82 -10.85 -14.71 16.72
CA LYS A 82 -10.74 -14.97 15.28
C LYS A 82 -10.63 -13.69 14.45
N PHE A 83 -11.27 -12.61 14.90
CA PHE A 83 -11.24 -11.33 14.19
C PHE A 83 -9.85 -10.69 14.33
N ILE A 84 -9.32 -10.61 15.56
CA ILE A 84 -7.98 -10.05 15.81
C ILE A 84 -6.91 -10.89 15.12
N HIS A 85 -7.02 -12.22 15.18
CA HIS A 85 -6.14 -13.13 14.46
C HIS A 85 -6.17 -12.87 12.94
N GLY A 86 -7.36 -12.86 12.35
CA GLY A 86 -7.55 -12.66 10.92
C GLY A 86 -7.06 -11.30 10.41
N MET A 87 -7.37 -10.21 11.13
CA MET A 87 -6.93 -8.87 10.76
C MET A 87 -5.42 -8.70 10.88
N SER A 88 -4.80 -9.32 11.89
CA SER A 88 -3.34 -9.31 12.05
C SER A 88 -2.65 -10.07 10.92
N LEU A 89 -3.16 -11.25 10.54
CA LEU A 89 -2.66 -11.99 9.38
C LEU A 89 -2.87 -11.22 8.07
N ALA A 90 -4.00 -10.55 7.90
CA ALA A 90 -4.28 -9.74 6.71
C ALA A 90 -3.28 -8.58 6.56
N LEU A 91 -2.80 -7.99 7.66
CA LEU A 91 -1.74 -6.99 7.66
C LEU A 91 -0.40 -7.58 7.18
N VAL A 92 -0.02 -8.75 7.67
CA VAL A 92 1.19 -9.46 7.21
C VAL A 92 1.09 -9.82 5.74
N LEU A 93 -0.07 -10.32 5.31
CA LEU A 93 -0.32 -10.67 3.92
C LEU A 93 -0.24 -9.44 3.00
N PHE A 94 -0.71 -8.27 3.44
CA PHE A 94 -0.54 -7.02 2.69
C PHE A 94 0.92 -6.68 2.46
N ALA A 95 1.73 -6.77 3.52
CA ALA A 95 3.15 -6.52 3.45
C ALA A 95 3.84 -7.43 2.43
N LEU A 96 3.43 -8.70 2.36
CA LEU A 96 3.96 -9.67 1.40
C LEU A 96 3.44 -9.47 -0.03
N LEU A 97 2.17 -9.07 -0.18
CA LEU A 97 1.54 -8.88 -1.49
C LEU A 97 1.85 -7.53 -2.13
N PHE A 98 2.31 -6.54 -1.36
CA PHE A 98 2.64 -5.21 -1.87
C PHE A 98 3.58 -5.22 -3.11
N PRO A 99 4.69 -5.99 -3.13
CA PRO A 99 5.53 -6.10 -4.32
C PRO A 99 4.94 -6.99 -5.44
N TYR A 100 3.90 -7.77 -5.17
CA TYR A 100 3.35 -8.75 -6.11
C TYR A 100 2.16 -8.20 -6.93
N PRO A 101 1.99 -8.60 -8.21
CA PRO A 101 3.04 -9.02 -9.14
C PRO A 101 3.69 -7.80 -9.82
N THR A 102 2.92 -6.75 -10.11
CA THR A 102 3.40 -5.58 -10.87
C THR A 102 3.01 -4.23 -10.28
N LEU A 103 2.43 -4.19 -9.07
CA LEU A 103 1.88 -2.95 -8.52
C LEU A 103 2.95 -1.86 -8.32
N LEU A 104 4.05 -2.22 -7.63
CA LEU A 104 5.16 -1.31 -7.40
C LEU A 104 5.96 -1.04 -8.67
N SER A 105 6.26 -2.08 -9.46
CA SER A 105 7.06 -1.94 -10.69
C SER A 105 6.35 -1.10 -11.76
N ASP A 106 5.03 -1.20 -11.87
CA ASP A 106 4.22 -0.35 -12.75
C ASP A 106 4.19 1.11 -12.28
N ASP A 107 3.98 1.37 -10.98
CA ASP A 107 3.99 2.76 -10.47
C ASP A 107 5.36 3.41 -10.66
N MET A 108 6.44 2.65 -10.44
CA MET A 108 7.81 3.11 -10.72
C MET A 108 8.01 3.42 -12.21
N ALA A 109 7.56 2.55 -13.09
CA ALA A 109 7.70 2.74 -14.54
C ALA A 109 6.92 3.97 -15.04
N ARG A 110 5.70 4.19 -14.54
CA ARG A 110 4.89 5.38 -14.85
C ARG A 110 5.59 6.69 -14.45
N ARG A 111 6.53 6.64 -13.51
CA ARG A 111 7.31 7.77 -13.00
C ARG A 111 8.72 7.83 -13.62
N GLY A 112 9.02 6.99 -14.60
CA GLY A 112 10.33 6.92 -15.24
C GLY A 112 11.43 6.30 -14.38
N LEU A 113 11.08 5.58 -13.30
CA LEU A 113 12.03 4.84 -12.48
C LEU A 113 12.33 3.47 -13.07
N ILE A 114 13.55 2.98 -12.84
CA ILE A 114 14.00 1.66 -13.31
C ILE A 114 13.27 0.56 -12.53
N LYS A 115 12.53 -0.29 -13.26
CA LYS A 115 11.89 -1.52 -12.73
C LYS A 115 12.96 -2.42 -12.10
N GLU A 116 12.63 -3.12 -11.00
CA GLU A 116 13.50 -4.14 -10.39
C GLU A 116 14.87 -3.62 -9.88
N SER A 117 15.02 -2.30 -9.68
CA SER A 117 16.25 -1.70 -9.14
C SER A 117 16.52 -2.07 -7.68
N GLN A 118 17.72 -1.80 -7.16
CA GLN A 118 17.99 -1.95 -5.71
C GLN A 118 16.98 -1.15 -4.86
N PHE A 119 16.56 0.01 -5.34
CA PHE A 119 15.53 0.81 -4.68
C PHE A 119 14.17 0.11 -4.63
N PHE A 120 13.78 -0.61 -5.69
CA PHE A 120 12.58 -1.46 -5.69
C PHE A 120 12.64 -2.49 -4.57
N TRP A 121 13.75 -3.22 -4.44
CA TRP A 121 13.89 -4.27 -3.42
C TRP A 121 13.90 -3.72 -1.99
N ILE A 122 14.54 -2.57 -1.75
CA ILE A 122 14.49 -1.90 -0.44
C ILE A 122 13.05 -1.53 -0.08
N VAL A 123 12.31 -0.97 -1.03
CA VAL A 123 10.90 -0.58 -0.83
C VAL A 123 10.00 -1.81 -0.64
N ALA A 124 10.24 -2.88 -1.39
CA ALA A 124 9.46 -4.11 -1.37
C ALA A 124 9.69 -4.95 -0.09
N LEU A 125 10.95 -5.06 0.36
CA LEU A 125 11.35 -5.97 1.44
C LEU A 125 11.25 -5.36 2.84
N ILE A 126 11.05 -4.04 2.95
CA ILE A 126 10.81 -3.37 4.23
C ILE A 126 9.30 -3.13 4.35
N PRO A 127 8.54 -4.05 4.95
CA PRO A 127 7.10 -3.94 5.04
C PRO A 127 6.69 -2.69 5.83
N LEU A 128 5.55 -2.10 5.45
CA LEU A 128 5.01 -0.84 5.98
C LEU A 128 5.89 0.39 5.69
N PHE A 129 7.14 0.42 6.16
CA PHE A 129 8.02 1.58 6.05
C PHE A 129 8.60 1.79 4.64
N GLY A 130 8.90 0.73 3.90
CA GLY A 130 9.35 0.80 2.51
C GLY A 130 8.32 1.52 1.62
N PRO A 131 7.04 1.08 1.59
CA PRO A 131 5.97 1.78 0.88
C PRO A 131 5.81 3.24 1.31
N LEU A 132 5.86 3.54 2.61
CA LEU A 132 5.74 4.91 3.12
C LEU A 132 6.89 5.82 2.66
N ALA A 133 8.13 5.32 2.74
CA ALA A 133 9.30 6.01 2.23
C ALA A 133 9.18 6.24 0.72
N TYR A 134 8.72 5.24 -0.03
CA TYR A 134 8.48 5.36 -1.47
C TYR A 134 7.45 6.46 -1.78
N LEU A 135 6.32 6.52 -1.07
CA LEU A 135 5.33 7.58 -1.26
C LEU A 135 5.88 8.99 -1.01
N CYS A 136 6.83 9.13 -0.08
CA CYS A 136 7.46 10.42 0.22
C CYS A 136 8.52 10.81 -0.83
N LEU A 137 9.26 9.83 -1.35
CA LEU A 137 10.43 10.06 -2.20
C LEU A 137 10.12 10.01 -3.71
N ARG A 138 9.04 9.32 -4.11
CA ARG A 138 8.72 9.10 -5.52
C ARG A 138 8.58 10.43 -6.28
N PRO A 139 9.08 10.51 -7.53
CA PRO A 139 8.82 11.63 -8.42
C PRO A 139 7.32 11.72 -8.73
N ASN A 140 6.79 12.92 -9.00
CA ASN A 140 5.42 13.06 -9.47
C ASN A 140 5.23 12.35 -10.82
N ILE A 141 4.01 11.92 -11.12
CA ILE A 141 3.69 11.39 -12.45
C ILE A 141 3.96 12.48 -13.49
N PRO A 142 4.68 12.19 -14.59
CA PRO A 142 4.87 13.13 -15.68
C PRO A 142 3.52 13.55 -16.24
N THR A 143 3.20 14.84 -16.14
CA THR A 143 2.06 15.41 -16.88
C THR A 143 2.46 15.49 -18.34
N LEU A 144 1.66 14.91 -19.23
CA LEU A 144 1.76 15.20 -20.66
C LEU A 144 1.67 16.73 -20.81
N LYS A 145 2.67 17.34 -21.42
CA LYS A 145 2.66 18.76 -21.78
C LYS A 145 1.72 19.00 -22.95
#